data_AF-A0A7D4DZZ7-F1
#
_entry.id   AF-A0A7D4DZZ7-F1
#
_cell.length_a   1.000
_cell.length_b   1.000
_cell.length_c   1.000
_cell.angle_alpha   90.00
_cell.angle_beta   90.00
_cell.angle_gamma   90.00
#
_symmetry.space_group_name_H-M   'P 1'
#
loop_
_entity.id
_entity.type
_entity.pdbx_description
1 polymer ?
#
loop_
_entity_poly.entity_id
_entity_poly.type
_entity_poly.pdbx_seq_one_letter_code
_entity_poly.pdbx_strand_id
1 'polypeptide(L)'
;MGKFMAACGCASVLAVLAVPAARADVNSVQLKDFVVERPFGESLLVVGNDGRIRTGMEVDKLTRRLSEQADALTELRRKNEELNRKLEEQAQKLSALERKQGDGSRSSDGQRSDLDKIARSADNQKNELEKLSRSVSQLNSNSDSSSRKIEDLQRRLDDVKRSLDDVRSRVK
;
A
#
# COMPACT_ATOMS: atom_id res chain seq x y z
N MET A 1 -39.02 47.12 10.38
CA MET A 1 -39.30 48.33 9.60
C MET A 1 -39.66 49.46 10.57
N GLY A 2 -38.70 50.31 10.91
CA GLY A 2 -38.91 51.51 11.74
C GLY A 2 -38.85 52.75 10.86
N LYS A 3 -39.95 53.50 10.82
CA LYS A 3 -40.15 54.70 10.00
C LYS A 3 -39.85 55.97 10.81
N PHE A 4 -39.18 56.91 10.13
CA PHE A 4 -39.44 58.36 10.06
C PHE A 4 -39.20 59.33 11.24
N MET A 5 -38.31 60.30 10.93
CA MET A 5 -38.41 61.78 11.04
C MET A 5 -38.67 62.40 12.43
N ALA A 6 -37.75 63.19 13.02
CA ALA A 6 -37.23 64.52 12.65
C ALA A 6 -38.01 65.69 13.29
N ALA A 7 -37.36 66.42 14.21
CA ALA A 7 -37.54 67.84 14.52
C ALA A 7 -36.32 68.27 15.38
N CYS A 8 -35.39 69.07 14.85
CA CYS A 8 -35.41 70.53 14.77
C CYS A 8 -35.25 71.21 16.16
N GLY A 9 -34.07 71.78 16.37
CA GLY A 9 -33.71 72.55 17.56
C GLY A 9 -32.45 73.35 17.27
N CYS A 10 -32.61 74.47 16.56
CA CYS A 10 -31.57 75.43 16.29
C CYS A 10 -31.08 76.06 17.61
N ALA A 11 -29.80 75.88 17.94
CA ALA A 11 -29.07 76.79 18.82
C ALA A 11 -27.64 76.90 18.31
N SER A 12 -27.44 77.98 17.57
CA SER A 12 -26.17 78.52 17.09
C SER A 12 -25.17 78.76 18.22
N VAL A 13 -24.03 78.08 18.17
CA VAL A 13 -22.77 78.61 18.72
C VAL A 13 -21.70 78.42 17.66
N LEU A 14 -21.37 79.55 17.04
CA LEU A 14 -20.27 79.76 16.13
C LEU A 14 -18.95 79.63 16.93
N ALA A 15 -18.25 78.50 16.78
CA ALA A 15 -16.86 78.38 17.21
C ALA A 15 -16.01 78.11 15.97
N VAL A 16 -15.55 79.21 15.36
CA VAL A 16 -14.47 79.21 14.38
C VAL A 16 -13.20 78.79 15.11
N LEU A 17 -12.79 77.54 14.92
CA LEU A 17 -11.41 77.11 15.15
C LEU A 17 -10.86 76.60 13.83
N ALA A 18 -10.08 77.47 13.20
CA ALA A 18 -9.32 77.21 12.00
C ALA A 18 -8.38 76.01 12.23
N VAL A 19 -8.55 74.96 11.44
CA VAL A 19 -7.51 73.96 11.22
C VAL A 19 -7.14 74.07 9.73
N PRO A 20 -5.89 74.39 9.39
CA PRO A 20 -5.54 74.73 8.02
C PRO A 20 -5.59 73.48 7.14
N ALA A 21 -6.19 73.65 5.97
CA ALA A 21 -6.14 72.71 4.87
C ALA A 21 -4.68 72.37 4.54
N ALA A 22 -4.32 71.09 4.65
CA ALA A 22 -3.08 70.58 4.08
C ALA A 22 -3.19 70.72 2.55
N ARG A 23 -2.60 71.78 1.99
CA ARG A 23 -2.28 71.85 0.56
C ARG A 23 -1.18 70.83 0.29
N ALA A 24 -1.52 69.74 -0.37
CA ALA A 24 -0.54 68.84 -0.95
C ALA A 24 0.12 69.54 -2.14
N ASP A 25 1.30 70.12 -1.91
CA ASP A 25 2.20 70.56 -2.96
C ASP A 25 2.89 69.33 -3.56
N VAL A 26 2.97 69.25 -4.89
CA VAL A 26 3.22 68.00 -5.63
C VAL A 26 4.63 67.42 -5.41
N ASN A 27 5.57 68.22 -4.89
CA ASN A 27 7.00 67.87 -4.83
C ASN A 27 7.62 67.81 -3.43
N SER A 28 6.87 68.06 -2.35
CA SER A 28 7.42 67.95 -0.99
C SER A 28 6.42 67.40 0.01
N VAL A 29 6.92 66.71 1.04
CA VAL A 29 6.09 66.32 2.19
C VAL A 29 6.56 67.13 3.38
N GLN A 30 5.66 67.94 3.93
CA GLN A 30 5.93 68.70 5.15
C GLN A 30 5.54 67.84 6.36
N LEU A 31 6.54 67.38 7.10
CA LEU A 31 6.37 66.82 8.44
C LEU A 31 6.52 67.96 9.45
N LYS A 32 5.97 67.77 10.66
CA LYS A 32 5.80 68.82 11.68
C LYS A 32 7.06 69.66 11.95
N ASP A 33 8.25 69.07 11.79
CA ASP A 33 9.53 69.72 12.05
C ASP A 33 10.51 69.71 10.84
N PHE A 34 10.16 69.11 9.69
CA PHE A 34 11.06 68.94 8.55
C PHE A 34 10.34 68.91 7.20
N VAL A 35 10.91 69.59 6.20
CA VAL A 35 10.47 69.52 4.80
C VAL A 35 11.37 68.52 4.07
N VAL A 36 10.77 67.45 3.53
CA VAL A 36 11.50 66.42 2.78
C VAL A 36 11.16 66.57 1.30
N GLU A 37 12.15 66.88 0.48
CA GLU A 37 12.03 66.83 -0.98
C GLU A 37 11.85 65.37 -1.41
N ARG A 38 10.81 65.11 -2.21
CA ARG A 38 10.61 63.77 -2.77
C ARG A 38 11.79 63.48 -3.72
N PRO A 39 12.54 62.36 -3.55
CA PRO A 39 13.53 61.99 -4.54
C PRO A 39 12.85 61.85 -5.89
N PHE A 40 13.43 62.42 -6.95
CA PHE A 40 12.89 62.32 -8.30
C PHE A 40 12.91 60.86 -8.76
N GLY A 41 11.79 60.15 -8.57
CA GLY A 41 11.59 58.74 -8.94
C GLY A 41 10.72 57.97 -7.93
N GLU A 42 10.21 56.81 -8.34
CA GLU A 42 9.43 55.87 -7.50
C GLU A 42 10.32 55.15 -6.47
N SER A 43 11.09 55.90 -5.69
CA SER A 43 11.99 55.37 -4.68
C SER A 43 11.41 55.61 -3.29
N LEU A 44 11.32 54.54 -2.48
CA LEU A 44 10.74 54.61 -1.14
C LEU A 44 11.68 55.36 -0.19
N LEU A 45 11.16 56.30 0.58
CA LEU A 45 11.90 56.93 1.68
C LEU A 45 11.83 56.02 2.91
N VAL A 46 12.98 55.57 3.40
CA VAL A 46 13.09 54.74 4.61
C VAL A 46 13.55 55.63 5.75
N VAL A 47 12.70 55.77 6.78
CA VAL A 47 13.05 56.44 8.02
C VAL A 47 13.58 55.40 8.99
N GLY A 48 14.87 55.49 9.31
CA GLY A 48 15.51 54.61 10.29
C GLY A 48 15.08 54.93 11.72
N ASN A 49 15.24 53.97 12.63
CA ASN A 49 14.94 54.13 14.06
C ASN A 49 15.84 55.17 14.76
N ASP A 50 16.88 55.63 14.06
CA ASP A 50 17.81 56.71 14.38
C ASP A 50 17.34 58.09 13.86
N GLY A 51 16.14 58.19 13.29
CA GLY A 51 15.58 59.41 12.70
C GLY A 51 16.19 59.80 11.35
N ARG A 52 17.11 58.98 10.80
CA ARG A 52 17.77 59.28 9.52
C ARG A 52 16.92 58.82 8.35
N ILE A 53 16.75 59.70 7.37
CA ILE A 53 16.05 59.40 6.11
C ILE A 53 17.07 58.84 5.11
N ARG A 54 16.80 57.67 4.53
CA ARG A 54 17.60 57.06 3.47
C ARG A 54 16.72 56.77 2.27
N THR A 55 17.28 56.90 1.07
CA THR A 55 16.64 56.40 -0.14
C THR A 55 16.64 54.88 -0.10
N GLY A 56 15.46 54.29 -0.05
CA GLY A 56 15.23 52.85 -0.08
C GLY A 56 15.43 52.27 -1.47
N MET A 57 15.15 50.97 -1.60
CA MET A 57 15.15 50.31 -2.90
C MET A 57 14.04 50.89 -3.77
N GLU A 58 14.32 51.08 -5.06
CA GLU A 58 13.32 51.47 -6.05
C GLU A 58 12.13 50.50 -6.03
N VAL A 59 10.91 51.03 -6.07
CA VAL A 59 9.67 50.25 -6.06
C VAL A 59 9.67 49.22 -7.20
N ASP A 60 10.24 49.56 -8.35
CA ASP A 60 10.42 48.65 -9.49
C ASP A 60 11.26 47.40 -9.16
N LYS A 61 12.37 47.57 -8.44
CA LYS A 61 13.26 46.46 -8.05
C LYS A 61 12.57 45.55 -7.04
N LEU A 62 11.81 46.12 -6.11
CA LEU A 62 11.00 45.35 -5.16
C LEU A 62 9.87 44.60 -5.87
N THR A 63 9.19 45.26 -6.82
CA THR A 63 8.12 44.65 -7.63
C THR A 63 8.64 43.46 -8.43
N ARG A 64 9.82 43.57 -9.07
CA ARG A 64 10.46 42.45 -9.79
C ARG A 64 10.81 41.28 -8.88
N ARG A 65 11.37 41.54 -7.70
CA ARG A 65 11.67 40.48 -6.72
C ARG A 65 10.40 39.81 -6.20
N LEU A 66 9.35 40.59 -5.98
CA LEU A 66 8.06 40.07 -5.53
C LEU A 66 7.42 39.19 -6.61
N SER A 67 7.51 39.56 -7.90
CA SER A 67 7.03 38.72 -9.00
C SER A 67 7.86 37.44 -9.14
N GLU A 68 9.20 37.52 -9.09
CA GLU A 68 10.06 36.34 -9.15
C GLU A 68 9.80 35.37 -8.00
N GLN A 69 9.57 35.89 -6.78
CA GLN A 69 9.19 35.07 -5.63
C GLN A 69 7.80 34.46 -5.78
N ALA A 70 6.84 35.19 -6.35
CA ALA A 70 5.51 34.66 -6.64
C ALA A 70 5.59 33.49 -7.63
N ASP A 71 6.40 33.60 -8.68
CA ASP A 71 6.63 32.55 -9.67
C ASP A 71 7.35 31.33 -9.06
N ALA A 72 8.34 31.56 -8.19
CA ALA A 72 8.99 30.47 -7.47
C ALA A 72 8.01 29.72 -6.54
N LEU A 73 7.11 30.45 -5.87
CA LEU A 73 6.08 29.85 -5.01
C LEU A 73 5.05 29.05 -5.80
N THR A 74 4.64 29.50 -6.98
CA THR A 74 3.71 28.74 -7.83
C THR A 74 4.36 27.46 -8.34
N GLU A 75 5.63 27.51 -8.76
CA GLU A 75 6.35 26.31 -9.20
C GLU A 75 6.61 25.32 -8.04
N LEU A 76 6.92 25.81 -6.84
CA LEU A 76 7.05 24.95 -5.65
C LEU A 76 5.72 24.29 -5.27
N ARG A 77 4.59 25.01 -5.40
CA ARG A 77 3.26 24.41 -5.19
C ARG A 77 2.99 23.31 -6.21
N ARG A 78 3.27 23.56 -7.49
CA ARG A 78 3.11 22.56 -8.55
C ARG A 78 3.94 21.31 -8.30
N LYS A 79 5.21 21.48 -7.87
CA LYS A 79 6.09 20.37 -7.50
C LYS A 79 5.59 19.60 -6.29
N ASN A 80 5.09 20.29 -5.25
CA ASN A 80 4.49 19.61 -4.10
C ASN A 80 3.26 18.79 -4.47
N GLU A 81 2.39 19.31 -5.34
CA GLU A 81 1.24 18.56 -5.85
C GLU A 81 1.69 17.32 -6.65
N GLU A 82 2.71 17.45 -7.50
CA GLU A 82 3.25 16.34 -8.27
C GLU A 82 3.88 15.26 -7.36
N LEU A 83 4.63 15.68 -6.34
CA LEU A 83 5.20 14.78 -5.34
C LEU A 83 4.11 14.08 -4.52
N ASN A 84 3.04 14.78 -4.14
CA ASN A 84 1.92 14.18 -3.44
C ASN A 84 1.22 13.11 -4.30
N ARG A 85 0.99 13.38 -5.59
CA ARG A 85 0.44 12.37 -6.51
C ARG A 85 1.35 11.15 -6.62
N LYS A 86 2.66 11.35 -6.76
CA LYS A 86 3.65 10.25 -6.79
C LYS A 86 3.65 9.44 -5.50
N LEU A 87 3.51 10.10 -4.34
CA LEU A 87 3.46 9.45 -3.05
C LEU A 87 2.18 8.59 -2.92
N GLU A 88 1.03 9.12 -3.34
CA GLU A 88 -0.23 8.37 -3.40
C GLU A 88 -0.14 7.16 -4.33
N GLU A 89 0.43 7.31 -5.53
CA GLU A 89 0.67 6.19 -6.45
C GLU A 89 1.59 5.13 -5.85
N GLN A 90 2.66 5.53 -5.17
CA GLN A 90 3.54 4.59 -4.48
C GLN A 90 2.85 3.88 -3.32
N ALA A 91 2.04 4.58 -2.54
CA ALA A 91 1.25 3.98 -1.46
C ALA A 91 0.25 2.94 -2.00
N GLN A 92 -0.38 3.21 -3.15
CA GLN A 92 -1.24 2.24 -3.83
C GLN A 92 -0.46 1.02 -4.32
N LYS A 93 0.72 1.23 -4.94
CA LYS A 93 1.60 0.13 -5.39
C LYS A 93 2.06 -0.74 -4.22
N LEU A 94 2.46 -0.13 -3.11
CA LEU A 94 2.85 -0.85 -1.89
C LEU A 94 1.68 -1.68 -1.35
N SER A 95 0.50 -1.09 -1.24
CA SER A 95 -0.71 -1.81 -0.80
C SER A 95 -1.04 -3.01 -1.70
N ALA A 96 -0.87 -2.86 -3.02
CA ALA A 96 -1.09 -3.95 -3.97
C ALA A 96 -0.04 -5.06 -3.84
N LEU A 97 1.24 -4.71 -3.62
CA LEU A 97 2.31 -5.66 -3.39
C LEU A 97 2.12 -6.44 -2.08
N GLU A 98 1.74 -5.76 -1.00
CA GLU A 98 1.47 -6.38 0.30
C GLU A 98 0.35 -7.41 0.20
N ARG A 99 -0.74 -7.09 -0.51
CA ARG A 99 -1.83 -8.05 -0.79
C ARG A 99 -1.32 -9.27 -1.56
N LYS A 100 -0.57 -9.06 -2.65
CA LYS A 100 0.01 -10.15 -3.44
C LYS A 100 0.94 -11.05 -2.62
N GLN A 101 1.74 -10.46 -1.74
CA GLN A 101 2.61 -11.21 -0.85
C GLN A 101 1.81 -12.06 0.16
N GLY A 102 0.74 -11.48 0.75
CA GLY A 102 -0.16 -12.20 1.64
C GLY A 102 -0.85 -13.39 0.96
N ASP A 103 -1.36 -13.18 -0.26
CA ASP A 103 -1.98 -14.25 -1.05
C ASP A 103 -0.98 -15.34 -1.46
N GLY A 104 0.24 -14.94 -1.85
CA GLY A 104 1.33 -15.88 -2.15
C GLY A 104 1.73 -16.74 -0.94
N SER A 105 1.79 -16.14 0.26
CA SER A 105 2.08 -16.88 1.50
C SER A 105 1.00 -17.91 1.80
N ARG A 106 -0.28 -17.53 1.72
CA ARG A 106 -1.42 -18.44 1.95
C ARG A 106 -1.44 -19.59 0.95
N SER A 107 -1.17 -19.30 -0.32
CA SER A 107 -1.06 -20.32 -1.37
C SER A 107 0.06 -21.32 -1.07
N SER A 108 1.24 -20.82 -0.68
CA SER A 108 2.39 -21.66 -0.32
C SER A 108 2.09 -22.57 0.88
N ASP A 109 1.44 -22.03 1.92
CA ASP A 109 1.03 -22.81 3.09
C ASP A 109 0.01 -23.90 2.72
N GLY A 110 -0.95 -23.58 1.83
CA GLY A 110 -1.90 -24.55 1.29
C GLY A 110 -1.19 -25.69 0.55
N GLN A 111 -0.28 -25.36 -0.36
CA GLN A 111 0.52 -26.35 -1.09
C GLN A 111 1.35 -27.23 -0.15
N ARG A 112 1.93 -26.67 0.91
CA ARG A 112 2.70 -27.43 1.90
C ARG A 112 1.83 -28.42 2.68
N SER A 113 0.62 -28.01 3.06
CA SER A 113 -0.37 -28.90 3.70
C SER A 113 -0.74 -30.07 2.78
N ASP A 114 -0.96 -29.80 1.50
CA ASP A 114 -1.36 -30.86 0.55
C ASP A 114 -0.22 -31.83 0.25
N LEU A 115 1.04 -31.34 0.19
CA LEU A 115 2.21 -32.20 0.12
C LEU A 115 2.32 -33.15 1.32
N ASP A 116 2.06 -32.67 2.54
CA ASP A 116 2.07 -33.51 3.75
C ASP A 116 1.00 -34.60 3.70
N LYS A 117 -0.22 -34.27 3.24
CA LYS A 117 -1.29 -35.26 3.05
C LYS A 117 -0.91 -36.32 2.02
N ILE A 118 -0.32 -35.92 0.89
CA ILE A 118 0.13 -36.83 -0.16
C ILE A 118 1.24 -37.74 0.37
N ALA A 119 2.21 -37.20 1.11
CA ALA A 119 3.29 -37.98 1.71
C ALA A 119 2.75 -39.08 2.65
N ARG A 120 1.84 -38.71 3.56
CA ARG A 120 1.18 -39.68 4.45
C ARG A 120 0.38 -40.75 3.68
N SER A 121 -0.31 -40.34 2.61
CA SER A 121 -1.03 -41.29 1.75
C SER A 121 -0.09 -42.27 1.05
N ALA A 122 1.05 -41.80 0.56
CA ALA A 122 2.06 -42.63 -0.08
C ALA A 122 2.66 -43.65 0.91
N ASP A 123 2.95 -43.24 2.14
CA ASP A 123 3.44 -44.14 3.20
C ASP A 123 2.41 -45.22 3.54
N ASN A 124 1.13 -44.85 3.64
CA ASN A 124 0.05 -45.81 3.87
C ASN A 124 -0.06 -46.82 2.71
N GLN A 125 -0.02 -46.35 1.46
CA GLN A 125 -0.07 -47.23 0.29
C GLN A 125 1.13 -48.17 0.23
N LYS A 126 2.33 -47.69 0.58
CA LYS A 126 3.53 -48.51 0.67
C LYS A 126 3.35 -49.64 1.70
N ASN A 127 2.83 -49.32 2.88
CA ASN A 127 2.57 -50.32 3.92
C ASN A 127 1.55 -51.38 3.47
N GLU A 128 0.48 -50.96 2.78
CA GLU A 128 -0.49 -51.91 2.22
C GLU A 128 0.11 -52.79 1.13
N LEU A 129 0.94 -52.24 0.25
CA LEU A 129 1.67 -53.03 -0.75
C LEU A 129 2.60 -54.06 -0.10
N GLU A 130 3.31 -53.71 0.98
CA GLU A 130 4.13 -54.67 1.71
C GLU A 130 3.30 -55.80 2.34
N LYS A 131 2.14 -55.48 2.92
CA LYS A 131 1.22 -56.50 3.47
C LYS A 131 0.70 -57.43 2.37
N LEU A 132 0.27 -56.87 1.23
CA LEU A 132 -0.20 -57.64 0.09
C LEU A 132 0.91 -58.55 -0.46
N SER A 133 2.13 -58.03 -0.58
CA SER A 133 3.29 -58.82 -1.02
C SER A 133 3.53 -60.02 -0.11
N ARG A 134 3.52 -59.81 1.22
CA ARG A 134 3.65 -60.91 2.20
C ARG A 134 2.51 -61.93 2.07
N SER A 135 1.28 -61.46 1.90
CA SER A 135 0.10 -62.32 1.71
C SER A 135 0.23 -63.19 0.46
N VAL A 136 0.67 -62.60 -0.66
CA VAL A 136 0.93 -63.34 -1.91
C VAL A 136 2.01 -64.39 -1.71
N SER A 137 3.11 -64.08 -1.03
CA SER A 137 4.16 -65.07 -0.73
C SER A 137 3.65 -66.24 0.11
N GLN A 138 2.78 -65.96 1.09
CA GLN A 138 2.14 -67.00 1.90
C GLN A 138 1.19 -67.88 1.08
N LEU A 139 0.37 -67.26 0.22
CA LEU A 139 -0.53 -68.00 -0.67
C LEU A 139 0.24 -68.92 -1.63
N ASN A 140 1.35 -68.45 -2.21
CA ASN A 140 2.20 -69.28 -3.07
C ASN A 140 2.78 -70.47 -2.30
N SER A 141 3.30 -70.24 -1.08
CA SER A 141 3.83 -71.33 -0.24
C SER A 141 2.76 -72.37 0.10
N ASN A 142 1.53 -71.91 0.38
CA ASN A 142 0.40 -72.80 0.64
C ASN A 142 -0.02 -73.59 -0.60
N SER A 143 -0.01 -72.95 -1.78
CA SER A 143 -0.29 -73.59 -3.07
C SER A 143 0.72 -74.71 -3.34
N ASP A 144 2.02 -74.43 -3.19
CA ASP A 144 3.08 -75.43 -3.37
C ASP A 144 2.90 -76.62 -2.42
N SER A 145 2.59 -76.35 -1.16
CA SER A 145 2.34 -77.40 -0.17
C SER A 145 1.13 -78.26 -0.52
N SER A 146 0.08 -77.65 -1.07
CA SER A 146 -1.14 -78.34 -1.48
C SER A 146 -0.90 -79.18 -2.74
N SER A 147 -0.13 -78.66 -3.70
CA SER A 147 0.25 -79.41 -4.90
C SER A 147 1.03 -80.69 -4.54
N ARG A 148 1.98 -80.60 -3.61
CA ARG A 148 2.72 -81.78 -3.13
C ARG A 148 1.82 -82.81 -2.46
N LYS A 149 0.83 -82.36 -1.68
CA LYS A 149 -0.16 -83.26 -1.06
C LYS A 149 -1.04 -83.95 -2.10
N ILE A 150 -1.43 -83.24 -3.16
CA ILE A 150 -2.20 -83.82 -4.26
C ILE A 150 -1.38 -84.90 -4.98
N GLU A 151 -0.10 -84.63 -5.28
CA GLU A 151 0.79 -85.63 -5.89
C GLU A 151 0.96 -86.88 -5.02
N ASP A 152 1.11 -86.72 -3.69
CA ASP A 152 1.19 -87.85 -2.76
C ASP A 152 -0.10 -88.68 -2.76
N LEU A 153 -1.26 -88.01 -2.68
CA LEU A 153 -2.56 -88.68 -2.75
C LEU A 153 -2.77 -89.42 -4.07
N GLN A 154 -2.33 -88.86 -5.19
CA GLN A 154 -2.39 -89.52 -6.50
C GLN A 154 -1.57 -90.80 -6.52
N ARG A 155 -0.34 -90.78 -6.01
CA ARG A 155 0.50 -91.99 -5.91
C ARG A 155 -0.16 -93.07 -5.07
N ARG A 156 -0.70 -92.69 -3.90
CA ARG A 156 -1.42 -93.61 -3.01
C ARG A 156 -2.67 -94.20 -3.67
N LEU A 157 -3.41 -93.40 -4.45
CA LEU A 157 -4.55 -93.88 -5.22
C LEU A 157 -4.12 -94.92 -6.26
N ASP A 158 -3.04 -94.68 -6.98
CA ASP A 158 -2.52 -95.59 -8.00
C ASP A 158 -2.03 -96.90 -7.39
N ASP A 159 -1.38 -96.85 -6.22
CA ASP A 159 -0.98 -98.06 -5.49
C ASP A 159 -2.18 -98.88 -5.02
N VAL A 160 -3.23 -98.22 -4.52
CA VAL A 160 -4.49 -98.88 -4.15
C VAL A 160 -5.17 -99.51 -5.36
N LYS A 161 -5.19 -98.83 -6.52
CA LYS A 161 -5.74 -99.40 -7.77
C LYS A 161 -4.98 -100.66 -8.19
N ARG A 162 -3.64 -100.64 -8.18
CA ARG A 162 -2.83 -101.82 -8.47
C ARG A 162 -3.14 -102.97 -7.53
N SER A 163 -3.19 -102.69 -6.22
CA SER A 163 -3.53 -103.71 -5.22
C SER A 163 -4.94 -104.29 -5.44
N LEU A 164 -5.91 -103.47 -5.86
CA LEU A 164 -7.26 -103.93 -6.17
C LEU A 164 -7.28 -104.81 -7.43
N ASP A 165 -6.55 -104.42 -8.47
CA ASP A 165 -6.41 -105.21 -9.70
C ASP A 165 -5.75 -106.56 -9.43
N ASP A 166 -4.71 -106.59 -8.60
CA ASP A 166 -4.05 -107.81 -8.14
C ASP A 166 -5.02 -108.74 -7.39
N VAL A 167 -5.76 -108.22 -6.40
CA VAL A 167 -6.78 -109.01 -5.68
C VAL A 167 -7.86 -109.52 -6.64
N ARG A 168 -8.35 -108.68 -7.56
CA ARG A 168 -9.35 -109.06 -8.55
C ARG A 168 -8.86 -110.15 -9.48
N SER A 169 -7.57 -110.17 -9.82
CA SER A 169 -6.96 -111.23 -10.63
C SER A 169 -6.87 -112.57 -9.88
N ARG A 170 -6.76 -112.55 -8.55
CA ARG A 170 -6.67 -113.75 -7.70
C ARG A 170 -8.02 -114.38 -7.36
N VAL A 171 -9.10 -113.60 -7.46
CA VAL A 171 -10.47 -114.05 -7.16
C VAL A 171 -11.21 -114.55 -8.42
N LYS A 172 -10.67 -114.30 -9.61
CA LYS A 172 -11.11 -114.90 -10.88
C LYS A 172 -10.38 -116.21 -11.13
#